data_AF-M1Y4R5-F1
#
_entry.id   AF-M1Y4R5-F1
#
_cell.length_a   1.000
_cell.length_b   1.000
_cell.length_c   1.000
_cell.angle_alpha   90.00
_cell.angle_beta   90.00
_cell.angle_gamma   90.00
#
_symmetry.space_group_name_H-M   'P 1'
#
loop_
_entity.id
_entity.type
_entity.pdbx_description
1 polymer ?
#
loop_
_entity_poly.entity_id
_entity_poly.type
_entity_poly.pdbx_seq_one_letter_code
_entity_poly.pdbx_strand_id
1 'polypeptide(L)'
;MATRRTLLGAATATIAAAATAGCVEALGEQEGTAPGDSGGVRLAELSIQNTHGSAHRIQIAVEAGEEMLHLGTYELGADGDSRTIEGEWTETPGRHRIHVALDDGGVRTADVVDSVGSGVGCARVLIRIGNDGTLGVWTGANCGADADESDLESV
;
A
#
# COMPACT_ATOMS: atom_id res chain seq x y z
N MET A 1 -24.77 -45.83 25.60
CA MET A 1 -24.06 -46.21 26.84
C MET A 1 -23.31 -44.99 27.36
N ALA A 2 -23.62 -44.57 28.60
CA ALA A 2 -23.01 -43.58 29.51
C ALA A 2 -22.10 -42.47 28.90
N THR A 3 -22.50 -41.19 28.85
CA THR A 3 -22.66 -40.21 29.96
C THR A 3 -21.43 -40.09 30.87
N ARG A 4 -20.70 -38.96 30.77
CA ARG A 4 -20.12 -38.25 31.93
C ARG A 4 -20.20 -36.74 31.73
N ARG A 5 -20.56 -36.08 32.83
CA ARG A 5 -21.07 -34.72 33.02
C ARG A 5 -20.38 -34.19 34.27
N THR A 6 -19.78 -33.00 34.21
CA THR A 6 -19.30 -32.19 35.38
C THR A 6 -18.91 -30.82 34.80
N LEU A 7 -19.66 -29.71 34.92
CA LEU A 7 -20.21 -28.90 36.02
C LEU A 7 -19.19 -28.03 36.81
N LEU A 8 -19.38 -26.72 36.63
CA LEU A 8 -19.26 -25.56 37.53
C LEU A 8 -17.90 -24.93 37.89
N GLY A 9 -17.85 -23.61 37.64
CA GLY A 9 -16.98 -22.64 38.30
C GLY A 9 -17.45 -21.21 37.99
N ALA A 10 -18.55 -20.78 38.62
CA ALA A 10 -18.99 -19.39 38.61
C ALA A 10 -18.16 -18.57 39.62
N ALA A 11 -17.64 -17.43 39.21
CA ALA A 11 -17.15 -16.40 40.13
C ALA A 11 -17.53 -15.01 39.57
N THR A 12 -18.68 -14.53 40.01
CA THR A 12 -19.08 -13.13 39.94
C THR A 12 -18.33 -12.33 41.01
N ALA A 13 -17.65 -11.26 40.63
CA ALA A 13 -17.24 -10.21 41.56
C ALA A 13 -17.57 -8.85 40.95
N THR A 14 -18.72 -8.31 41.35
CA THR A 14 -19.10 -6.91 41.19
C THR A 14 -18.35 -6.08 42.22
N ILE A 15 -17.61 -5.07 41.78
CA ILE A 15 -17.11 -4.00 42.64
C ILE A 15 -17.65 -2.67 42.08
N ALA A 16 -18.53 -2.04 42.85
CA ALA A 16 -19.08 -0.72 42.57
C ALA A 16 -18.31 0.37 43.34
N ALA A 17 -17.90 1.39 42.57
CA ALA A 17 -17.74 2.82 42.85
C ALA A 17 -17.28 3.35 44.22
N ALA A 18 -16.28 4.24 44.18
CA ALA A 18 -16.33 5.55 44.87
C ALA A 18 -15.40 6.56 44.16
N ALA A 19 -15.94 7.76 43.92
CA ALA A 19 -15.28 8.92 43.31
C ALA A 19 -14.40 9.69 44.32
N THR A 20 -13.44 10.49 43.84
CA THR A 20 -13.35 11.96 44.04
C THR A 20 -12.04 12.55 43.51
N ALA A 21 -12.14 13.77 42.96
CA ALA A 21 -11.10 14.75 42.61
C ALA A 21 -10.12 14.34 41.47
N GLY A 22 -9.86 15.13 40.44
CA GLY A 22 -10.05 16.56 40.23
C GLY A 22 -8.79 17.10 39.57
N CYS A 23 -8.74 17.11 38.24
CA CYS A 23 -7.90 18.01 37.46
C CYS A 23 -8.72 18.49 36.26
N VAL A 24 -9.16 19.74 36.34
CA VAL A 24 -9.58 20.53 35.19
C VAL A 24 -8.28 21.00 34.53
N GLU A 25 -7.99 20.51 33.33
CA GLU A 25 -7.05 21.13 32.40
C GLU A 25 -7.80 21.13 31.06
N ALA A 26 -8.56 22.18 30.79
CA ALA A 26 -8.11 23.43 30.20
C ALA A 26 -7.54 23.24 28.78
N LEU A 27 -8.44 23.53 27.82
CA LEU A 27 -8.15 24.05 26.49
C LEU A 27 -7.47 23.12 25.49
N GLY A 28 -8.30 22.60 24.59
CA GLY A 28 -7.87 22.01 23.34
C GLY A 28 -8.96 21.12 22.79
N GLU A 29 -10.03 21.72 22.28
CA GLU A 29 -10.64 21.19 21.06
C GLU A 29 -9.51 21.12 20.04
N GLN A 30 -8.76 20.01 20.07
CA GLN A 30 -7.98 19.61 18.93
C GLN A 30 -9.03 19.19 17.93
N GLU A 31 -9.57 20.17 17.20
CA GLU A 31 -9.73 20.03 15.76
C GLU A 31 -8.38 19.48 15.30
N GLY A 32 -8.26 18.15 15.36
CA GLY A 32 -7.33 17.44 14.53
C GLY A 32 -7.80 17.81 13.15
N THR A 33 -7.18 18.86 12.60
CA THR A 33 -7.04 19.06 11.17
C THR A 33 -6.73 17.67 10.65
N ALA A 34 -7.75 17.00 10.11
CA ALA A 34 -7.52 15.90 9.19
C ALA A 34 -6.45 16.46 8.25
N PRO A 35 -5.27 15.81 8.12
CA PRO A 35 -4.19 16.37 7.33
C PRO A 35 -4.80 16.81 6.01
N GLY A 36 -4.74 18.12 5.77
CA GLY A 36 -5.54 18.77 4.74
C GLY A 36 -5.37 18.03 3.43
N ASP A 37 -6.49 17.50 2.95
CA ASP A 37 -6.66 16.80 1.69
C ASP A 37 -6.28 17.72 0.52
N SER A 38 -4.98 17.80 0.23
CA SER A 38 -4.45 18.69 -0.82
C SER A 38 -3.13 18.24 -1.44
N GLY A 39 -2.71 17.01 -1.20
CA GLY A 39 -1.48 16.42 -1.76
C GLY A 39 -1.71 15.01 -2.27
N GLY A 40 -2.68 14.81 -3.16
CA GLY A 40 -2.91 13.54 -3.84
C GLY A 40 -2.26 13.52 -5.22
N VAL A 41 -1.97 12.33 -5.72
CA VAL A 41 -1.47 12.12 -7.08
C VAL A 41 -2.38 11.15 -7.80
N ARG A 42 -2.66 11.39 -9.08
CA ARG A 42 -3.32 10.38 -9.92
C ARG A 42 -2.29 9.35 -10.36
N LEU A 43 -2.57 8.07 -10.16
CA LEU A 43 -1.80 7.00 -10.78
C LEU A 43 -2.24 6.86 -12.24
N ALA A 44 -1.37 7.19 -13.21
CA ALA A 44 -1.70 7.05 -14.63
C ALA A 44 -1.33 5.67 -15.18
N GLU A 45 -0.23 5.10 -14.69
CA GLU A 45 0.27 3.82 -15.19
C GLU A 45 1.00 3.05 -14.09
N LEU A 46 0.80 1.74 -14.11
CA LEU A 46 1.59 0.76 -13.36
C LEU A 46 2.10 -0.30 -14.34
N SER A 47 3.41 -0.53 -14.36
CA SER A 47 4.03 -1.56 -15.17
C SER A 47 4.94 -2.47 -14.33
N ILE A 48 5.12 -3.69 -14.82
CA ILE A 48 6.02 -4.68 -14.24
C ILE A 48 7.06 -5.10 -15.28
N GLN A 49 8.30 -5.31 -14.83
CA GLN A 49 9.40 -5.75 -15.70
C GLN A 49 10.33 -6.72 -14.95
N ASN A 50 10.76 -7.78 -15.62
CA ASN A 50 11.75 -8.70 -15.10
C ASN A 50 13.00 -8.68 -15.99
N THR A 51 14.10 -8.10 -15.50
CA THR A 51 15.39 -8.14 -16.20
C THR A 51 16.33 -9.20 -15.64
N HIS A 52 15.87 -10.01 -14.68
CA HIS A 52 16.60 -11.17 -14.20
C HIS A 52 16.59 -12.30 -15.23
N GLY A 53 17.66 -13.10 -15.24
CA GLY A 53 17.79 -14.27 -16.12
C GLY A 53 16.96 -15.48 -15.67
N SER A 54 15.98 -15.31 -14.80
CA SER A 54 15.05 -16.35 -14.35
C SER A 54 13.63 -15.82 -14.28
N ALA A 55 12.66 -16.71 -14.48
CA ALA A 55 11.25 -16.38 -14.33
C ALA A 55 10.90 -16.15 -12.86
N HIS A 56 9.92 -15.29 -12.63
CA HIS A 56 9.43 -14.93 -11.30
C HIS A 56 7.92 -14.80 -11.26
N ARG A 57 7.35 -15.00 -10.07
CA ARG A 57 5.96 -14.69 -9.78
C ARG A 57 5.90 -13.41 -8.95
N ILE A 58 5.02 -12.49 -9.31
CA ILE A 58 4.83 -11.24 -8.59
C ILE A 58 3.37 -11.08 -8.19
N GLN A 59 3.12 -10.75 -6.94
CA GLN A 59 1.79 -10.42 -6.42
C GLN A 59 1.74 -8.93 -6.17
N ILE A 60 0.68 -8.28 -6.65
CA ILE A 60 0.52 -6.83 -6.58
C ILE A 60 -0.85 -6.52 -6.00
N ALA A 61 -0.86 -5.63 -5.02
CA ALA A 61 -2.08 -4.98 -4.54
C ALA A 61 -1.89 -3.46 -4.57
N VAL A 62 -2.92 -2.73 -4.98
CA VAL A 62 -2.91 -1.27 -5.00
C VAL A 62 -4.12 -0.74 -4.26
N GLU A 63 -3.86 0.14 -3.30
CA GLU A 63 -4.87 0.77 -2.46
C GLU A 63 -4.90 2.28 -2.67
N ALA A 64 -6.10 2.88 -2.64
CA ALA A 64 -6.29 4.31 -2.51
C ALA A 64 -7.15 4.59 -1.26
N GLY A 65 -6.53 5.15 -0.22
CA GLY A 65 -7.20 5.29 1.09
C GLY A 65 -7.55 3.92 1.70
N GLU A 66 -8.86 3.62 1.77
CA GLU A 66 -9.42 2.35 2.27
C GLU A 66 -9.92 1.44 1.12
N GLU A 67 -9.83 1.89 -0.13
CA GLU A 67 -10.32 1.16 -1.31
C GLU A 67 -9.19 0.35 -1.96
N MET A 68 -9.50 -0.90 -2.33
CA MET A 68 -8.61 -1.77 -3.09
C MET A 68 -8.87 -1.56 -4.58
N LEU A 69 -7.97 -0.89 -5.29
CA LEU A 69 -8.09 -0.60 -6.72
C LEU A 69 -7.64 -1.76 -7.61
N HIS A 70 -6.73 -2.58 -7.11
CA HIS A 70 -6.18 -3.71 -7.86
C HIS A 70 -5.63 -4.79 -6.94
N LEU A 71 -5.86 -6.06 -7.30
CA LEU A 71 -5.20 -7.22 -6.69
C LEU A 71 -4.97 -8.28 -7.76
N GLY A 72 -3.71 -8.67 -7.98
CA GLY A 72 -3.33 -9.57 -9.05
C GLY A 72 -2.08 -10.38 -8.75
N THR A 73 -1.93 -11.50 -9.45
CA THR A 73 -0.71 -12.31 -9.48
C THR A 73 -0.28 -12.51 -10.92
N TYR A 74 1.00 -12.28 -11.20
CA TYR A 74 1.57 -12.30 -12.54
C TYR A 74 2.79 -13.20 -12.59
N GLU A 75 2.91 -13.96 -13.66
CA GLU A 75 4.13 -14.68 -14.00
C GLU A 75 4.88 -13.88 -15.06
N LEU A 76 6.15 -13.60 -14.78
CA LEU A 76 7.06 -12.94 -15.70
C LEU A 76 8.14 -13.94 -16.12
N GLY A 77 8.33 -14.09 -17.43
CA GLY A 77 9.47 -14.78 -18.00
C GLY A 77 10.79 -14.08 -17.69
N ALA A 78 11.90 -14.67 -18.11
CA ALA A 78 13.24 -14.10 -17.95
C ALA A 78 13.54 -13.02 -19.02
N ASP A 79 14.68 -12.36 -18.86
CA ASP A 79 15.36 -11.60 -19.93
C ASP A 79 14.57 -10.41 -20.52
N GLY A 80 13.87 -9.67 -19.67
CA GLY A 80 13.19 -8.42 -20.04
C GLY A 80 11.69 -8.56 -20.26
N ASP A 81 11.07 -9.65 -19.82
CA ASP A 81 9.61 -9.77 -19.87
C ASP A 81 8.95 -8.62 -19.10
N SER A 82 7.94 -8.01 -19.70
CA SER A 82 7.30 -6.80 -19.18
C SER A 82 5.84 -6.72 -19.56
N ARG A 83 5.08 -6.00 -18.72
CA ARG A 83 3.65 -5.85 -18.88
C ARG A 83 3.14 -4.60 -18.17
N THR A 84 2.22 -3.89 -18.81
CA THR A 84 1.38 -2.89 -18.14
C THR A 84 0.24 -3.58 -17.38
N ILE A 85 0.03 -3.14 -16.15
CA ILE A 85 -1.05 -3.63 -15.29
C ILE A 85 -2.29 -2.77 -15.53
N GLU A 86 -3.37 -3.44 -15.95
CA GLU A 86 -4.69 -2.82 -16.01
C GLU A 86 -5.30 -2.79 -14.60
N GLY A 87 -5.80 -1.64 -14.19
CA GLY A 87 -6.44 -1.43 -12.90
C GLY A 87 -7.46 -0.30 -12.97
N GLU A 88 -8.26 -0.17 -11.92
CA GLU A 88 -9.26 0.90 -11.78
C GLU A 88 -8.61 2.18 -11.24
N TRP A 89 -7.54 2.63 -11.90
CA TRP A 89 -6.82 3.82 -11.49
C TRP A 89 -7.76 5.02 -11.53
N THR A 90 -7.98 5.67 -10.39
CA THR A 90 -8.95 6.74 -10.29
C THR A 90 -8.40 8.00 -10.94
N GLU A 91 -9.20 8.70 -11.76
CA GLU A 91 -8.82 10.03 -12.27
C GLU A 91 -8.74 11.10 -11.18
N THR A 92 -9.30 10.80 -10.00
CA THR A 92 -9.20 11.63 -8.81
C THR A 92 -7.83 11.47 -8.17
N PRO A 93 -7.08 12.57 -7.93
CA PRO A 93 -5.83 12.51 -7.19
C PRO A 93 -6.05 11.97 -5.77
N GLY A 94 -5.18 11.06 -5.33
CA GLY A 94 -5.25 10.45 -4.01
C GLY A 94 -3.91 9.88 -3.57
N ARG A 95 -3.85 9.40 -2.33
CA ARG A 95 -2.67 8.67 -1.84
C ARG A 95 -2.80 7.20 -2.22
N HIS A 96 -1.90 6.75 -3.09
CA HIS A 96 -1.85 5.37 -3.57
C HIS A 96 -0.74 4.61 -2.84
N ARG A 97 -1.09 3.45 -2.26
CA ARG A 97 -0.13 2.51 -1.67
C ARG A 97 -0.04 1.26 -2.52
N ILE A 98 1.17 0.90 -2.92
CA ILE A 98 1.46 -0.25 -3.78
C ILE A 98 2.18 -1.29 -2.94
N HIS A 99 1.56 -2.46 -2.82
CA HIS A 99 2.08 -3.61 -2.11
C HIS A 99 2.52 -4.66 -3.12
N VAL A 100 3.76 -5.13 -2.98
CA VAL A 100 4.35 -6.10 -3.89
C VAL A 100 5.04 -7.22 -3.12
N ALA A 101 4.76 -8.46 -3.50
CA ALA A 101 5.54 -9.62 -3.06
C ALA A 101 6.15 -10.30 -4.28
N LEU A 102 7.46 -10.59 -4.19
CA LEU A 102 8.19 -11.37 -5.18
C LEU A 102 8.27 -12.83 -4.70
N ASP A 103 7.80 -13.75 -5.53
CA ASP A 103 7.67 -15.17 -5.27
C ASP A 103 6.95 -15.46 -3.94
N ASP A 104 7.63 -16.12 -3.01
CA ASP A 104 7.16 -16.39 -1.64
C ASP A 104 7.90 -15.50 -0.60
N GLY A 105 8.46 -14.38 -1.07
CA GLY A 105 9.15 -13.39 -0.26
C GLY A 105 8.22 -12.49 0.56
N GLY A 106 8.83 -11.58 1.31
CA GLY A 106 8.10 -10.57 2.08
C GLY A 106 7.44 -9.51 1.21
N VAL A 107 6.36 -8.92 1.72
CA VAL A 107 5.67 -7.79 1.07
C VAL A 107 6.51 -6.52 1.25
N ARG A 108 6.73 -5.80 0.15
CA ARG A 108 7.22 -4.43 0.13
C ARG A 108 6.07 -3.47 -0.13
N THR A 109 6.12 -2.29 0.47
CA THR A 109 5.09 -1.26 0.30
C THR A 109 5.75 0.04 -0.12
N ALA A 110 5.23 0.67 -1.17
CA ALA A 110 5.63 2.00 -1.60
C ALA A 110 4.42 2.93 -1.59
N ASP A 111 4.60 4.17 -1.11
CA ASP A 111 3.59 5.21 -1.19
C ASP A 111 3.94 6.16 -2.34
N VAL A 112 3.03 6.30 -3.30
CA VAL A 112 3.32 7.02 -4.54
C VAL A 112 3.49 8.52 -4.28
N VAL A 113 2.71 9.11 -3.38
CA VAL A 113 2.81 10.56 -3.07
C VAL A 113 4.14 10.86 -2.39
N ASP A 114 4.57 10.01 -1.45
CA ASP A 114 5.86 10.17 -0.78
C ASP A 114 7.04 9.98 -1.76
N SER A 115 6.82 9.20 -2.82
CA SER A 115 7.83 8.88 -3.82
C SER A 115 8.05 10.01 -4.83
N VAL A 116 6.97 10.58 -5.40
CA VAL A 116 7.08 11.65 -6.42
C VAL A 116 7.13 13.07 -5.85
N GLY A 117 6.77 13.23 -4.58
CA GLY A 117 6.73 14.53 -3.90
C GLY A 117 5.41 15.29 -4.04
N SER A 118 5.17 16.20 -3.10
CA SER A 118 3.95 17.01 -3.02
C SER A 118 3.82 17.98 -4.20
N GLY A 119 2.60 18.15 -4.72
CA GLY A 119 2.30 19.09 -5.81
C GLY A 119 2.40 18.48 -7.21
N VAL A 120 2.78 17.21 -7.30
CA VAL A 120 2.70 16.40 -8.53
C VAL A 120 1.27 15.93 -8.73
N GLY A 121 0.68 16.26 -9.89
CA GLY A 121 -0.70 15.89 -10.21
C GLY A 121 -0.84 14.48 -10.82
N CYS A 122 0.26 13.88 -11.27
CA CYS A 122 0.24 12.58 -11.93
C CYS A 122 1.52 11.78 -11.67
N ALA A 123 1.40 10.47 -11.51
CA ALA A 123 2.53 9.56 -11.35
C ALA A 123 2.40 8.32 -12.24
N ARG A 124 3.53 7.80 -12.67
CA ARG A 124 3.69 6.46 -13.24
C ARG A 124 4.57 5.63 -12.33
N VAL A 125 4.33 4.32 -12.29
CA VAL A 125 5.07 3.38 -11.46
C VAL A 125 5.57 2.22 -12.30
N LEU A 126 6.84 1.88 -12.11
CA LEU A 126 7.46 0.66 -12.61
C LEU A 126 7.88 -0.20 -11.42
N ILE A 127 7.43 -1.44 -11.38
CA ILE A 127 7.95 -2.44 -10.46
C ILE A 127 8.88 -3.33 -11.27
N ARG A 128 10.15 -3.37 -10.88
CA ARG A 128 11.15 -4.13 -11.63
C ARG A 128 11.93 -5.10 -10.76
N ILE A 129 12.16 -6.28 -11.32
CA ILE A 129 13.10 -7.28 -10.80
C ILE A 129 14.42 -7.06 -11.54
N GLY A 130 15.44 -6.60 -10.81
CA GLY A 130 16.75 -6.28 -11.35
C GLY A 130 17.52 -7.52 -11.80
N ASN A 131 18.66 -7.31 -12.48
CA ASN A 131 19.51 -8.40 -12.96
C ASN A 131 20.10 -9.27 -11.82
N ASP A 132 20.06 -8.78 -10.59
CA ASP A 132 20.47 -9.48 -9.37
C ASP A 132 19.31 -10.22 -8.69
N GLY A 133 18.12 -10.22 -9.30
CA GLY A 133 16.90 -10.82 -8.75
C GLY A 133 16.24 -9.98 -7.66
N THR A 134 16.68 -8.74 -7.43
CA THR A 134 16.09 -7.88 -6.40
C THR A 134 14.88 -7.13 -6.93
N LEU A 135 13.82 -7.09 -6.13
CA LEU A 135 12.64 -6.28 -6.40
C LEU A 135 12.92 -4.81 -6.06
N GLY A 136 12.54 -3.89 -6.94
CA GLY A 136 12.45 -2.46 -6.65
C GLY A 136 11.14 -1.86 -7.15
N VAL A 137 10.84 -0.65 -6.67
CA VAL A 137 9.74 0.18 -7.16
C VAL A 137 10.34 1.50 -7.61
N TRP A 138 9.94 1.97 -8.78
CA TRP A 138 10.34 3.24 -9.34
C TRP A 138 9.10 4.06 -9.65
N THR A 139 9.16 5.37 -9.38
CA THR A 139 8.05 6.28 -9.65
C THR A 139 8.53 7.49 -10.43
N GLY A 140 7.71 8.02 -11.34
CA GLY A 140 8.01 9.25 -12.06
C GLY A 140 6.80 10.15 -12.15
N ALA A 141 7.04 11.46 -12.19
CA ALA A 141 6.01 12.50 -12.23
C ALA A 141 5.57 12.89 -13.66
N ASN A 142 6.29 12.43 -14.69
CA ASN A 142 5.93 12.68 -16.08
C ASN A 142 4.88 11.66 -16.54
N CYS A 143 3.75 12.14 -17.05
CA CYS A 143 2.67 11.32 -17.64
C CYS A 143 2.31 11.77 -19.07
N GLY A 144 3.16 12.61 -19.67
CA GLY A 144 3.01 13.08 -21.05
C GLY A 144 3.28 11.98 -22.08
N ALA A 145 3.05 12.29 -23.35
CA ALA A 145 3.32 11.37 -24.46
C ALA A 145 4.82 11.11 -24.69
N ASP A 146 5.67 11.97 -24.14
CA ASP A 146 7.13 11.90 -24.13
C ASP A 146 7.70 11.12 -22.95
N ALA A 147 6.84 10.68 -22.02
CA ALA A 147 7.28 10.12 -20.76
C ALA A 147 7.89 8.72 -20.93
N ASP A 148 9.10 8.49 -20.41
CA ASP A 148 9.83 7.22 -20.57
C ASP A 148 10.48 6.72 -19.25
N GLU A 149 11.19 5.58 -19.30
CA GLU A 149 11.79 4.95 -18.12
C GLU A 149 12.86 5.81 -17.43
N SER A 150 13.47 6.77 -18.14
CA SER A 150 14.47 7.68 -17.56
C SER A 150 13.90 8.73 -16.62
N ASP A 151 12.58 8.96 -16.67
CA ASP A 151 11.85 9.84 -15.75
C ASP A 151 11.53 9.17 -14.40
N LEU A 152 11.89 7.89 -14.22
CA LEU A 152 11.53 7.10 -13.05
C LEU A 152 12.67 7.07 -12.03
N GLU A 153 12.37 7.40 -10.78
CA GLU A 153 13.32 7.35 -9.65
C GLU A 153 13.00 6.19 -8.72
N SER A 154 14.04 5.48 -8.26
CA SER A 154 13.89 4.34 -7.35
C SER A 154 13.54 4.80 -5.93
N VAL A 155 12.66 4.06 -5.26
CA VAL A 155 12.25 4.33 -3.87
C VAL A 155 12.51 3.17 -2.91
#